data_AF-A0A6H1KEL5-F1
#
_entry.id   AF-A0A6H1KEL5-F1
#
_cell.length_a   1.000
_cell.length_b   1.000
_cell.length_c   1.000
_cell.angle_alpha   90.00
_cell.angle_beta   90.00
_cell.angle_gamma   90.00
#
_symmetry.space_group_name_H-M   'P 1'
#
loop_
_entity.id
_entity.type
_entity.pdbx_description
1 polymer ?
#
loop_
_entity_poly.entity_id
_entity_poly.type
_entity_poly.pdbx_seq_one_letter_code
_entity_poly.pdbx_strand_id
1 'polypeptide(L)'
;MPSEAELRRAAETGSPQALNQYGVKLRIDGRLEEAVEVLTPAAEAGHQDATANLALTLLSLGRGEEAAAWFERNGPMGEAMARRIRERSDEDDAPGSPGRPAR
;
A
#
# COMPACT_ATOMS: atom_id res chain seq x y z
N MET A 1 22.28 3.10 -8.34
CA MET A 1 21.22 2.83 -7.35
C MET A 1 21.89 2.26 -6.11
N PRO A 2 21.57 2.73 -4.89
CA PRO A 2 22.10 2.13 -3.67
C PRO A 2 21.74 0.63 -3.62
N SER A 3 22.65 -0.19 -3.09
CA SER A 3 22.42 -1.60 -2.86
C SER A 3 21.36 -1.83 -1.76
N GLU A 4 20.77 -3.01 -1.74
CA GLU A 4 19.81 -3.39 -0.69
C GLU A 4 20.44 -3.27 0.70
N ALA A 5 21.71 -3.66 0.86
CA ALA A 5 22.42 -3.56 2.13
C ALA A 5 22.58 -2.10 2.59
N GLU A 6 22.84 -1.17 1.67
CA GLU A 6 22.91 0.26 1.99
C GLU A 6 21.54 0.82 2.40
N LEU A 7 20.48 0.44 1.67
CA LEU A 7 19.11 0.85 1.97
C LEU A 7 18.64 0.29 3.32
N ARG A 8 18.94 -0.98 3.62
CA ARG A 8 18.62 -1.61 4.90
C ARG A 8 19.31 -0.87 6.06
N ARG A 9 20.62 -0.62 5.95
CA ARG A 9 21.34 0.14 6.98
C ARG A 9 20.82 1.57 7.14
N ALA A 10 20.38 2.20 6.04
CA ALA A 10 19.73 3.50 6.13
C ALA A 10 18.37 3.39 6.86
N ALA A 11 17.57 2.36 6.57
CA ALA A 11 16.28 2.11 7.23
C ALA A 11 16.44 1.83 8.73
N GLU A 12 17.54 1.19 9.16
CA GLU A 12 17.87 0.97 10.58
C GLU A 12 18.03 2.27 11.37
N THR A 13 18.25 3.41 10.70
CA THR A 13 18.27 4.74 11.35
C THR A 13 16.87 5.22 11.76
N GLY A 14 15.81 4.56 11.30
CA GLY A 14 14.42 4.97 11.53
C GLY A 14 13.99 6.20 10.74
N SER A 15 14.83 6.74 9.85
CA SER A 15 14.46 7.86 8.99
C SER A 15 13.28 7.46 8.08
N PRO A 16 12.14 8.18 8.10
CA PRO A 16 10.99 7.86 7.26
C PRO A 16 11.33 7.81 5.76
N GLN A 17 12.27 8.65 5.31
CA GLN A 17 12.74 8.66 3.93
C GLN A 17 13.55 7.39 3.60
N ALA A 18 14.40 6.92 4.52
CA ALA A 18 15.19 5.72 4.31
C ALA A 18 14.33 4.45 4.35
N LEU A 19 13.39 4.39 5.29
CA LEU A 19 12.36 3.36 5.36
C LEU A 19 11.54 3.31 4.07
N ASN A 20 11.13 4.46 3.53
CA ASN A 20 10.44 4.54 2.25
C ASN A 20 11.27 3.95 1.10
N GLN A 21 12.56 4.34 0.99
CA GLN A 21 13.43 3.84 -0.08
C GLN A 21 13.65 2.32 0.01
N TYR A 22 13.88 1.79 1.22
CA TYR A 22 14.06 0.36 1.42
C TYR A 22 12.76 -0.42 1.16
N GLY A 23 11.61 0.08 1.63
CA GLY A 23 10.31 -0.53 1.38
C GLY A 23 9.93 -0.56 -0.10
N VAL A 24 10.24 0.49 -0.87
CA VAL A 24 10.05 0.52 -2.33
C VAL A 24 10.92 -0.54 -3.01
N LYS A 25 12.18 -0.70 -2.57
CA LYS A 25 13.08 -1.74 -3.09
C LYS A 25 12.51 -3.14 -2.84
N LEU A 26 12.07 -3.43 -1.62
CA LEU A 26 11.43 -4.70 -1.26
C LEU A 26 10.18 -5.01 -2.11
N ARG A 27 9.34 -3.99 -2.34
CA ARG A 27 8.17 -4.13 -3.21
C ARG A 27 8.54 -4.48 -4.65
N ILE A 28 9.55 -3.81 -5.21
CA ILE A 28 10.05 -4.11 -6.57
C ILE A 28 10.57 -5.54 -6.65
N ASP A 29 11.19 -6.03 -5.58
CA ASP A 29 11.70 -7.40 -5.48
C ASP A 29 10.61 -8.44 -5.17
N GLY A 30 9.34 -8.02 -5.08
CA GLY A 30 8.20 -8.89 -4.81
C GLY A 30 8.04 -9.31 -3.35
N ARG A 31 8.87 -8.78 -2.44
CA ARG A 31 8.85 -9.05 -1.00
C ARG A 31 7.84 -8.12 -0.32
N LEU A 32 6.57 -8.29 -0.67
CA LEU A 32 5.49 -7.36 -0.33
C LEU A 32 5.23 -7.30 1.18
N GLU A 33 5.23 -8.44 1.88
CA GLU A 33 5.01 -8.50 3.33
C GLU A 33 6.11 -7.73 4.08
N GLU A 34 7.37 -7.93 3.70
CA GLU A 34 8.49 -7.21 4.30
C GLU A 34 8.44 -5.71 3.96
N ALA A 35 7.99 -5.37 2.75
CA ALA A 35 7.77 -3.97 2.38
C ALA A 35 6.70 -3.32 3.28
N VAL A 36 5.63 -4.03 3.65
CA VAL A 36 4.62 -3.53 4.59
C VAL A 36 5.26 -3.22 5.95
N GLU A 37 6.03 -4.16 6.51
CA GLU A 37 6.69 -3.98 7.80
C GLU A 37 7.63 -2.77 7.81
N VAL A 38 8.40 -2.58 6.74
CA VAL A 38 9.35 -1.46 6.60
C VAL A 38 8.64 -0.12 6.35
N LEU A 39 7.57 -0.09 5.56
CA LEU A 39 6.86 1.15 5.22
C LEU A 39 5.94 1.65 6.34
N THR A 40 5.43 0.74 7.17
CA THR A 40 4.52 1.07 8.29
C THR A 40 5.05 2.18 9.20
N PRO A 41 6.24 2.08 9.80
CA PRO A 41 6.75 3.14 10.68
C PRO A 41 6.93 4.49 9.98
N ALA A 42 7.28 4.49 8.68
CA ALA A 42 7.37 5.73 7.91
C ALA A 42 5.99 6.35 7.63
N ALA A 43 4.98 5.53 7.35
CA ALA A 43 3.60 5.96 7.18
C ALA A 43 3.00 6.48 8.50
N GLU A 44 3.30 5.83 9.63
CA GLU A 44 2.90 6.28 10.97
C GLU A 44 3.53 7.63 11.33
N ALA A 45 4.76 7.88 10.90
CA ALA A 45 5.43 9.18 11.03
C ALA A 45 4.84 10.27 10.10
N GLY A 46 3.82 9.95 9.29
CA GLY A 46 3.15 10.89 8.39
C GLY A 46 3.89 11.14 7.07
N HIS A 47 4.85 10.29 6.69
CA HIS A 47 5.55 10.44 5.41
C HIS A 47 4.62 10.06 4.25
N GLN A 48 4.13 11.06 3.52
CA GLN A 48 3.08 10.90 2.50
C GLN A 48 3.41 9.83 1.44
N ASP A 49 4.65 9.83 0.90
CA ASP A 49 5.05 8.82 -0.09
C ASP A 49 5.09 7.41 0.51
N ALA A 50 5.49 7.27 1.77
CA ALA A 50 5.56 5.97 2.44
C ALA A 50 4.15 5.43 2.68
N THR A 51 3.22 6.30 3.09
CA THR A 51 1.80 5.98 3.23
C THR A 51 1.19 5.51 1.90
N ALA A 52 1.48 6.22 0.79
CA ALA A 52 1.00 5.82 -0.53
C ALA A 52 1.62 4.49 -0.96
N ASN A 53 2.92 4.32 -0.74
CA ASN A 53 3.64 3.10 -1.05
C ASN A 53 3.13 1.91 -0.26
N LEU A 54 2.83 2.08 1.03
CA LEU A 54 2.25 1.07 1.90
C LEU A 54 0.88 0.62 1.40
N ALA A 55 0.01 1.58 1.09
CA ALA A 55 -1.33 1.29 0.58
C ALA A 55 -1.28 0.52 -0.76
N LEU A 56 -0.38 0.89 -1.68
CA LEU A 56 -0.17 0.15 -2.92
C LEU A 56 0.38 -1.27 -2.69
N THR A 57 1.28 -1.44 -1.72
CA THR A 57 1.80 -2.76 -1.35
C THR A 57 0.67 -3.64 -0.81
N LEU A 58 -0.19 -3.11 0.07
CA LEU A 58 -1.34 -3.81 0.62
C LEU A 58 -2.35 -4.22 -0.46
N LEU A 59 -2.60 -3.36 -1.46
CA LEU A 59 -3.41 -3.73 -2.62
C LEU A 59 -2.82 -4.91 -3.40
N SER A 60 -1.50 -4.92 -3.58
CA SER A 60 -0.80 -6.00 -4.28
C SER A 60 -0.88 -7.34 -3.52
N LEU A 61 -1.04 -7.27 -2.19
CA LEU A 61 -1.30 -8.42 -1.31
C LEU A 61 -2.79 -8.82 -1.25
N GLY A 62 -3.69 -8.11 -1.95
CA GLY A 62 -5.13 -8.33 -1.85
C GLY A 62 -5.77 -7.80 -0.57
N ARG A 63 -5.04 -7.03 0.23
CA ARG A 63 -5.50 -6.44 1.51
C ARG A 63 -6.14 -5.07 1.27
N GLY A 64 -7.21 -5.06 0.46
CA GLY A 64 -7.87 -3.84 -0.03
C GLY A 64 -8.38 -2.93 1.07
N GLU A 65 -9.04 -3.48 2.10
CA GLU A 65 -9.56 -2.70 3.24
C GLU A 65 -8.45 -1.96 4.00
N GLU A 66 -7.33 -2.64 4.26
CA GLU A 66 -6.17 -2.03 4.93
C GLU A 66 -5.55 -0.94 4.05
N ALA A 67 -5.44 -1.19 2.75
CA ALA A 67 -4.95 -0.19 1.81
C ALA A 67 -5.84 1.07 1.79
N ALA A 68 -7.16 0.90 1.79
CA ALA A 68 -8.10 2.01 1.81
C ALA A 68 -7.93 2.87 3.07
N ALA A 69 -7.80 2.24 4.25
CA ALA A 69 -7.55 2.95 5.50
C ALA A 69 -6.27 3.80 5.47
N TRP A 70 -5.19 3.29 4.85
CA TRP A 70 -3.96 4.08 4.68
C TRP A 70 -4.11 5.21 3.65
N PHE A 71 -4.84 4.99 2.56
CA PHE A 71 -5.09 6.03 1.57
C PHE A 71 -5.92 7.20 2.13
N GLU A 72 -6.92 6.94 2.98
CA GLU A 72 -7.68 8.03 3.62
C GLU A 72 -6.80 8.99 4.42
N ARG A 73 -5.71 8.48 4.99
CA ARG A 73 -4.74 9.29 5.74
C ARG A 73 -3.85 10.15 4.84
N ASN A 74 -3.92 9.99 3.52
CA ASN A 74 -3.11 10.70 2.53
C ASN A 74 -3.85 11.90 1.88
N GLY A 75 -4.95 12.34 2.50
CA GLY A 75 -5.73 13.49 2.09
C GLY A 75 -6.75 13.20 0.98
N PRO A 76 -7.35 14.24 0.36
CA PRO A 76 -8.55 14.10 -0.47
C PRO A 76 -8.39 13.16 -1.68
N MET A 77 -7.21 13.14 -2.31
CA MET A 77 -6.92 12.22 -3.40
C MET A 77 -6.84 10.76 -2.94
N GLY A 78 -6.30 10.54 -1.74
CA GLY A 78 -6.25 9.24 -1.11
C GLY A 78 -7.64 8.76 -0.70
N GLU A 79 -8.49 9.61 -0.13
CA GLU A 79 -9.88 9.28 0.17
C GLU A 79 -10.68 8.82 -1.07
N ALA A 80 -10.49 9.48 -2.21
CA ALA A 80 -11.11 9.05 -3.46
C ALA A 80 -10.61 7.66 -3.92
N MET A 81 -9.33 7.37 -3.69
CA MET A 81 -8.73 6.07 -4.01
C MET A 81 -9.23 4.98 -3.06
N ALA A 82 -9.31 5.28 -1.76
CA ALA A 82 -9.89 4.42 -0.73
C ALA A 82 -11.34 4.04 -1.05
N ARG A 83 -12.17 5.02 -1.42
CA ARG A 83 -13.56 4.78 -1.83
C ARG A 83 -13.64 3.80 -3.00
N ARG A 84 -12.84 4.01 -4.04
CA ARG A 84 -12.79 3.13 -5.22
C ARG A 84 -12.34 1.70 -4.89
N ILE A 85 -11.47 1.54 -3.89
CA ILE A 85 -11.01 0.22 -3.44
C ILE A 85 -12.17 -0.52 -2.75
N ARG A 86 -12.88 0.15 -1.84
CA ARG A 86 -14.03 -0.44 -1.13
C ARG A 86 -15.17 -0.79 -2.09
N GLU A 87 -15.52 0.14 -3.00
CA GLU A 87 -16.54 -0.09 -4.03
C GLU A 87 -16.24 -1.33 -4.90
N ARG A 88 -14.96 -1.61 -5.18
CA ARG A 88 -14.55 -2.79 -5.94
C ARG A 88 -14.61 -4.07 -5.10
N SER A 89 -14.21 -4.01 -3.84
CA SER A 89 -14.34 -5.16 -2.92
C SER A 89 -15.81 -5.55 -2.74
N ASP A 90 -16.71 -4.56 -2.62
CA ASP A 90 -18.16 -4.81 -2.48
C ASP A 90 -18.77 -5.49 -3.72
N GLU A 91 -18.20 -5.28 -4.91
CA GLU A 91 -18.62 -5.97 -6.15
C GLU A 91 -18.16 -7.44 -6.20
N ASP A 92 -16.98 -7.77 -5.66
CA ASP A 92 -16.47 -9.15 -5.58
C ASP A 92 -17.13 -9.96 -4.45
N ASP A 93 -17.56 -9.32 -3.36
CA ASP A 93 -18.24 -9.95 -2.21
C ASP A 93 -19.78 -10.02 -2.37
N ALA A 94 -20.36 -9.50 -3.46
CA ALA A 94 -21.80 -9.59 -3.71
C ALA A 94 -22.21 -11.04 -4.08
N PRO A 95 -23.03 -11.75 -3.26
CA PRO A 95 -23.59 -13.02 -3.68
C PRO A 95 -24.66 -12.78 -4.75
N GLY A 96 -24.28 -12.96 -6.01
CA GLY A 96 -25.19 -13.09 -7.15
C GLY A 96 -25.22 -11.89 -8.07
N SER A 97 -24.41 -11.94 -9.13
CA SER A 97 -24.80 -11.33 -10.40
C SER A 97 -25.86 -12.25 -11.05
N PRO A 98 -27.15 -11.87 -11.18
CA PRO A 98 -28.01 -12.58 -12.10
C PRO A 98 -27.47 -12.32 -13.52
N GLY A 99 -27.24 -13.42 -14.23
CA GLY A 99 -26.68 -13.41 -15.58
C GLY A 99 -27.34 -12.36 -16.45
N ARG A 100 -26.51 -11.63 -17.20
CA ARG A 100 -26.95 -10.73 -18.26
C ARG A 100 -27.94 -11.51 -19.15
N PRO A 101 -29.21 -11.10 -19.32
CA PRO A 101 -30.06 -11.74 -20.30
C PRO A 101 -29.50 -11.41 -21.69
N ALA A 102 -29.19 -12.45 -22.44
CA ALA A 102 -28.86 -12.32 -23.86
C ALA A 102 -30.02 -11.63 -24.58
N ARG A 103 -29.72 -10.61 -25.37
CA ARG A 103 -30.65 -10.03 -26.33
C ARG A 103 -29.99 -9.94 -27.69
#